data_AF-A0A352YXS2-F1
#
_entry.id   AF-A0A352YXS2-F1
#
_cell.length_a   1.000
_cell.length_b   1.000
_cell.length_c   1.000
_cell.angle_alpha   90.00
_cell.angle_beta   90.00
_cell.angle_gamma   90.00
#
_symmetry.space_group_name_H-M   'P 1'
#
loop_
_entity.id
_entity.type
_entity.pdbx_description
1 polymer ?
#
loop_
_entity_poly.entity_id
_entity_poly.type
_entity_poly.pdbx_seq_one_letter_code
_entity_poly.pdbx_strand_id
1 'polypeptide(L)'
;MKILKILTLSGLLYSLSLVNTNAQKNSSELSQDEINTMNTAIGADKNLSDLIKRFGNPVDLFMQYKINLWRADSIWNHDQQTIRKVKDLGTTRRFEMIPLIDWFTSNDSFIGEAGVSYLIKTDEATILFDLGLNAKEEDPSPLQRNMARLGIKPEDINMVVISHNHGDHVGGDKWEEKNTFSLTNHQPPLKQMPIYTPVEMTYPGLNPVCTPLPTKIAEGVATIGVIHNPVFFADIGEQSLAVNIENKGVVIISGCGHQSIEKIVQRTEILFDEPIYGVLGGFHYPMEETRNITWIYKYFVGGKLPWERLTVDEIRANCELLRARKIKLVGLSAHDSSDGSIEIFKQEFPDEFVNIRVGERILIGD
;
A
#
# COMPACT_ATOMS: atom_id res chain seq x y z
N MET A 1 -39.20 -44.57 -18.80
CA MET A 1 -39.23 -43.12 -18.47
C MET A 1 -37.88 -42.72 -17.88
N LYS A 2 -36.97 -42.20 -18.70
CA LYS A 2 -35.72 -41.57 -18.28
C LYS A 2 -36.01 -40.08 -18.11
N ILE A 3 -35.89 -39.55 -16.89
CA ILE A 3 -36.04 -38.12 -16.63
C ILE A 3 -34.70 -37.45 -16.91
N LEU A 4 -34.72 -36.59 -17.92
CA LEU A 4 -33.66 -35.68 -18.34
C LEU A 4 -33.50 -34.60 -17.25
N LYS A 5 -32.37 -34.57 -16.54
CA LYS A 5 -32.00 -33.41 -15.70
C LYS A 5 -31.48 -32.31 -16.61
N ILE A 6 -32.32 -31.31 -16.86
CA ILE A 6 -31.92 -30.02 -17.40
C ILE A 6 -31.21 -29.29 -16.25
N LEU A 7 -29.88 -29.16 -16.34
CA LEU A 7 -29.14 -28.18 -15.54
C LEU A 7 -29.47 -26.80 -16.09
N THR A 8 -30.37 -26.08 -15.41
CA THR A 8 -30.61 -24.66 -15.68
C THR A 8 -29.43 -23.84 -15.15
N LEU A 9 -28.76 -23.17 -16.09
CA LEU A 9 -27.84 -22.05 -15.91
C LEU A 9 -28.38 -21.08 -14.84
N SER A 10 -27.88 -21.20 -13.61
CA SER A 10 -28.24 -20.32 -12.48
C SER A 10 -27.03 -20.03 -11.60
N GLY A 11 -25.85 -19.98 -12.22
CA GLY A 11 -24.61 -19.61 -11.56
C GLY A 11 -23.80 -18.70 -12.46
N LEU A 12 -24.19 -17.42 -12.57
CA LEU A 12 -23.30 -16.31 -12.97
C LEU A 12 -23.99 -14.93 -12.81
N LEU A 13 -24.68 -14.67 -11.70
CA LEU A 13 -25.33 -13.36 -11.46
C LEU A 13 -25.18 -12.84 -10.02
N TYR A 14 -24.28 -13.42 -9.22
CA TYR A 14 -23.93 -12.91 -7.89
C TYR A 14 -22.48 -12.45 -7.88
N SER A 15 -22.29 -11.13 -8.01
CA SER A 15 -21.15 -10.30 -7.53
C SER A 15 -21.01 -8.97 -8.29
N LEU A 16 -22.12 -8.38 -8.74
CA LEU A 16 -22.18 -6.97 -9.17
C LEU A 16 -23.25 -6.24 -8.37
N SER A 17 -23.07 -6.19 -7.06
CA SER A 17 -23.63 -5.16 -6.18
C SER A 17 -23.02 -5.33 -4.80
N LEU A 18 -22.85 -4.21 -4.09
CA LEU A 18 -22.21 -4.04 -2.78
C LEU A 18 -20.72 -3.66 -2.82
N VAL A 19 -20.33 -2.77 -3.73
CA VAL A 19 -19.76 -1.52 -3.21
C VAL A 19 -20.98 -0.66 -2.88
N ASN A 20 -21.29 -0.57 -1.59
CA ASN A 20 -22.33 0.33 -1.12
C ASN A 20 -21.79 1.75 -1.30
N THR A 21 -21.91 2.29 -2.51
CA THR A 21 -21.83 3.72 -2.74
C THR A 21 -23.07 4.33 -2.07
N ASN A 22 -23.03 4.44 -0.73
CA ASN A 22 -23.67 5.57 -0.09
C ASN A 22 -22.88 6.79 -0.54
N ALA A 23 -23.15 7.16 -1.78
CA ALA A 23 -22.80 8.40 -2.40
C ALA A 23 -23.29 9.48 -1.44
N GLN A 24 -22.36 10.02 -0.65
CA GLN A 24 -22.44 11.43 -0.30
C GLN A 24 -22.74 12.13 -1.63
N LYS A 25 -23.97 12.66 -1.75
CA LYS A 25 -24.50 13.28 -2.96
C LYS A 25 -23.40 14.13 -3.60
N ASN A 26 -23.31 14.14 -4.94
CA ASN A 26 -22.42 14.96 -5.79
C ASN A 26 -22.55 16.48 -5.50
N SER A 27 -22.23 16.89 -4.29
CA SER A 27 -22.27 18.23 -3.75
C SER A 27 -21.16 18.30 -2.71
N SER A 28 -20.28 19.28 -2.87
CA SER A 28 -19.27 19.61 -1.86
C SER A 28 -19.89 20.24 -0.62
N GLU A 29 -21.16 20.65 -0.67
CA GLU A 29 -21.86 21.20 0.49
C GLU A 29 -22.15 20.13 1.54
N LEU A 30 -22.03 20.52 2.81
CA LEU A 30 -22.39 19.69 3.95
C LEU A 30 -23.82 19.98 4.36
N SER A 31 -24.59 18.91 4.56
CA SER A 31 -25.86 18.98 5.25
C SER A 31 -25.66 19.33 6.73
N GLN A 32 -26.71 19.87 7.36
CA GLN A 32 -26.68 20.15 8.79
C GLN A 32 -26.43 18.88 9.63
N ASP A 33 -26.89 17.72 9.15
CA ASP A 33 -26.70 16.44 9.80
C ASP A 33 -25.24 15.97 9.77
N GLU A 34 -24.55 16.12 8.62
CA GLU A 34 -23.11 15.87 8.49
C GLU A 34 -22.32 16.77 9.45
N ILE A 35 -22.66 18.07 9.52
CA ILE A 35 -22.01 19.02 10.43
C ILE A 35 -22.24 18.64 11.89
N ASN A 36 -23.48 18.27 12.27
CA ASN A 36 -23.81 17.88 13.64
C ASN A 36 -23.09 16.58 14.05
N THR A 37 -23.04 15.60 13.15
CA THR A 37 -22.35 14.33 13.36
C THR A 37 -20.85 14.55 13.54
N MET A 38 -20.24 15.31 12.62
CA MET A 38 -18.83 15.68 12.71
C MET A 38 -18.52 16.40 14.03
N ASN A 39 -19.28 17.43 14.39
CA ASN A 39 -19.04 18.19 15.62
C ASN A 39 -19.21 17.32 16.88
N THR A 40 -20.19 16.42 16.89
CA THR A 40 -20.39 15.47 17.99
C THR A 40 -19.19 14.54 18.12
N ALA A 41 -18.72 13.98 17.01
CA ALA A 41 -17.58 13.07 17.01
C ALA A 41 -16.26 13.75 17.42
N ILE A 42 -16.00 14.95 16.89
CA ILE A 42 -14.83 15.77 17.26
C ILE A 42 -14.90 16.15 18.74
N GLY A 43 -16.09 16.47 19.27
CA GLY A 43 -16.28 16.79 20.68
C GLY A 43 -16.10 15.59 21.62
N ALA A 44 -16.33 14.38 21.14
CA ALA A 44 -16.21 13.15 21.91
C ALA A 44 -14.77 12.61 21.99
N ASP A 45 -13.88 12.98 21.07
CA ASP A 45 -12.49 12.50 21.00
C ASP A 45 -11.50 13.68 21.00
N LYS A 46 -10.84 13.90 22.14
CA LYS A 46 -9.86 14.97 22.31
C LYS A 46 -8.66 14.84 21.36
N ASN A 47 -8.18 13.62 21.12
CA ASN A 47 -7.02 13.39 20.24
C ASN A 47 -7.40 13.74 18.79
N LEU A 48 -8.60 13.35 18.36
CA LEU A 48 -9.13 13.74 17.06
C LEU A 48 -9.31 15.27 16.95
N SER A 49 -9.85 15.91 17.98
CA SER A 49 -10.02 17.36 18.02
C SER A 49 -8.68 18.09 17.87
N ASP A 50 -7.66 17.66 18.62
CA ASP A 50 -6.33 18.26 18.57
C ASP A 50 -5.61 17.96 17.25
N LEU A 51 -5.86 16.79 16.64
CA LEU A 51 -5.35 16.46 15.31
C LEU A 51 -5.95 17.38 14.24
N ILE A 52 -7.28 17.50 14.17
CA ILE A 52 -7.98 18.33 13.17
C ILE A 52 -7.54 19.79 13.24
N LYS A 53 -7.35 20.35 14.44
CA LYS A 53 -6.87 21.73 14.63
C LYS A 53 -5.52 22.01 13.97
N ARG A 54 -4.67 21.00 13.80
CA ARG A 54 -3.37 21.14 13.11
C ARG A 54 -3.53 21.32 11.60
N PHE A 55 -4.61 20.79 11.03
CA PHE A 55 -4.89 20.84 9.59
C PHE A 55 -5.80 22.00 9.20
N GLY A 56 -6.71 22.44 10.08
CA GLY A 56 -7.53 23.63 9.83
C GLY A 56 -8.95 23.53 10.37
N ASN A 57 -9.86 24.24 9.71
CA ASN A 57 -11.29 24.24 10.06
C ASN A 57 -11.93 22.90 9.67
N PRO A 58 -12.66 22.21 10.57
CA PRO A 58 -13.25 20.91 10.28
C PRO A 58 -14.27 20.90 9.15
N VAL A 59 -15.06 21.98 8.99
CA VAL A 59 -16.05 22.11 7.91
C VAL A 59 -15.33 22.21 6.57
N ASP A 60 -14.31 23.06 6.48
CA ASP A 60 -13.54 23.24 5.25
C ASP A 60 -12.81 21.96 4.85
N LEU A 61 -12.21 21.25 5.83
CA LEU A 61 -11.58 19.95 5.62
C LEU A 61 -12.59 18.91 5.09
N PHE A 62 -13.79 18.83 5.68
CA PHE A 62 -14.80 17.87 5.24
C PHE A 62 -15.33 18.22 3.83
N MET A 63 -15.55 19.50 3.53
CA MET A 63 -15.90 19.91 2.16
C MET A 63 -14.81 19.54 1.16
N GLN A 64 -13.55 19.77 1.51
CA GLN A 64 -12.40 19.40 0.66
C GLN A 64 -12.27 17.88 0.48
N TYR A 65 -12.50 17.11 1.55
CA TYR A 65 -12.53 15.65 1.49
C TYR A 65 -13.59 15.15 0.50
N LYS A 66 -14.82 15.69 0.53
CA LYS A 66 -15.88 15.34 -0.44
C LYS A 66 -15.49 15.66 -1.89
N ILE A 67 -14.82 16.78 -2.11
CA ILE A 67 -14.29 17.15 -3.44
C ILE A 67 -13.22 16.14 -3.88
N ASN A 68 -12.30 15.77 -2.99
CA ASN A 68 -11.24 14.82 -3.31
C ASN A 68 -11.81 13.42 -3.58
N LEU A 69 -12.79 12.96 -2.79
CA LEU A 69 -13.51 11.70 -3.04
C LEU A 69 -14.10 11.67 -4.45
N TRP A 70 -14.84 12.72 -4.83
CA TRP A 70 -15.42 12.81 -6.17
C TRP A 70 -14.35 12.78 -7.28
N ARG A 71 -13.22 13.48 -7.08
CA ARG A 71 -12.09 13.46 -8.03
C ARG A 71 -11.48 12.07 -8.15
N ALA A 72 -11.16 11.43 -7.02
CA ALA A 72 -10.58 10.09 -6.99
C ALA A 72 -11.50 9.05 -7.62
N ASP A 73 -12.81 9.12 -7.35
CA ASP A 73 -13.81 8.25 -7.98
C ASP A 73 -13.90 8.50 -9.49
N SER A 74 -13.85 9.76 -9.93
CA SER A 74 -13.85 10.10 -11.35
C SER A 74 -12.60 9.57 -12.06
N ILE A 75 -11.42 9.71 -11.45
CA ILE A 75 -10.15 9.17 -11.97
C ILE A 75 -10.22 7.65 -12.02
N TRP A 76 -10.64 7.01 -10.94
CA TRP A 76 -10.76 5.56 -10.85
C TRP A 76 -11.67 5.00 -11.95
N ASN A 77 -12.86 5.59 -12.13
CA ASN A 77 -13.83 5.20 -13.15
C ASN A 77 -13.28 5.39 -14.57
N HIS A 78 -12.56 6.48 -14.82
CA HIS A 78 -11.89 6.72 -16.10
C HIS A 78 -10.81 5.67 -16.37
N ASP A 79 -9.98 5.39 -15.37
CA ASP A 79 -8.89 4.42 -15.44
C ASP A 79 -9.39 3.02 -15.77
N GLN A 80 -10.48 2.56 -15.13
CA GLN A 80 -11.04 1.22 -15.43
C GLN A 80 -11.47 1.08 -16.91
N GLN A 81 -11.78 2.18 -17.59
CA GLN A 81 -12.20 2.19 -18.98
C GLN A 81 -11.05 2.39 -19.96
N THR A 82 -9.92 2.94 -19.52
CA THR A 82 -8.82 3.40 -20.39
C THR A 82 -7.51 2.66 -20.19
N ILE A 83 -7.22 2.22 -18.96
CA ILE A 83 -6.07 1.36 -18.69
C ILE A 83 -6.22 0.04 -19.45
N ARG A 84 -5.10 -0.42 -19.98
CA ARG A 84 -4.99 -1.66 -20.74
C ARG A 84 -3.91 -2.52 -20.11
N LYS A 85 -3.94 -3.80 -20.46
CA LYS A 85 -2.92 -4.77 -20.07
C LYS A 85 -1.52 -4.26 -20.36
N VAL A 86 -0.61 -4.53 -19.42
CA VAL A 86 0.82 -4.30 -19.64
C VAL A 86 1.29 -5.35 -20.65
N LYS A 87 1.67 -4.89 -21.84
CA LYS A 87 2.17 -5.78 -22.89
C LYS A 87 3.57 -6.25 -22.57
N ASP A 88 3.86 -7.50 -22.92
CA ASP A 88 5.21 -8.07 -22.86
C ASP A 88 5.88 -7.89 -21.50
N LEU A 89 5.13 -8.08 -20.39
CA LEU A 89 5.67 -7.94 -19.04
C LEU A 89 6.88 -8.87 -18.84
N GLY A 90 6.80 -10.09 -19.36
CA GLY A 90 7.79 -11.13 -19.10
C GLY A 90 7.58 -11.81 -17.75
N THR A 91 8.55 -12.62 -17.34
CA THR A 91 8.54 -13.35 -16.07
C THR A 91 9.93 -13.37 -15.44
N THR A 92 9.98 -13.63 -14.13
CA THR A 92 11.20 -14.00 -13.42
C THR A 92 11.06 -15.38 -12.77
N ARG A 93 12.15 -16.13 -12.69
CA ARG A 93 12.25 -17.43 -12.01
C ARG A 93 12.49 -17.31 -10.52
N ARG A 94 13.21 -16.25 -10.12
CA ARG A 94 13.54 -15.97 -8.74
C ARG A 94 12.76 -14.77 -8.24
N PHE A 95 12.12 -14.93 -7.09
CA PHE A 95 11.63 -13.81 -6.29
C PHE A 95 12.14 -13.95 -4.86
N GLU A 96 12.75 -12.89 -4.35
CA GLU A 96 13.14 -12.74 -2.95
C GLU A 96 12.74 -11.37 -2.46
N MET A 97 11.95 -11.31 -1.38
CA MET A 97 11.66 -10.09 -0.65
C MET A 97 12.35 -10.14 0.72
N ILE A 98 13.13 -9.11 1.03
CA ILE A 98 13.82 -8.95 2.32
C ILE A 98 13.32 -7.64 2.95
N PRO A 99 12.53 -7.71 4.04
CA PRO A 99 12.20 -6.51 4.79
C PRO A 99 13.45 -5.91 5.43
N LEU A 100 13.74 -4.67 5.06
CA LEU A 100 14.86 -3.89 5.59
C LEU A 100 14.39 -2.90 6.66
N ILE A 101 13.17 -2.38 6.52
CA ILE A 101 12.45 -1.62 7.54
C ILE A 101 11.00 -2.12 7.57
N ASP A 102 10.57 -2.46 8.77
CA ASP A 102 9.19 -2.75 9.19
C ASP A 102 9.20 -2.62 10.73
N TRP A 103 8.07 -2.82 11.38
CA TRP A 103 7.96 -2.76 12.83
C TRP A 103 8.58 -3.98 13.51
N PHE A 104 8.27 -5.19 13.03
CA PHE A 104 8.77 -6.42 13.65
C PHE A 104 10.14 -6.78 13.11
N THR A 105 11.02 -7.20 14.02
CA THR A 105 12.35 -7.70 13.69
C THR A 105 12.45 -9.20 13.97
N SER A 106 13.33 -9.89 13.24
CA SER A 106 13.62 -11.30 13.48
C SER A 106 14.41 -11.55 14.78
N ASN A 107 15.11 -10.52 15.29
CA ASN A 107 15.82 -10.50 16.56
C ASN A 107 16.25 -9.06 16.92
N ASP A 108 16.74 -8.87 18.15
CA ASP A 108 17.16 -7.56 18.72
C ASP A 108 18.34 -6.89 18.02
N SER A 109 18.92 -7.57 17.05
CA SER A 109 20.11 -7.10 16.35
C SER A 109 19.78 -6.28 15.10
N PHE A 110 18.52 -6.33 14.66
CA PHE A 110 17.91 -5.46 13.66
C PHE A 110 17.12 -4.34 14.32
N ILE A 111 16.89 -3.27 13.56
CA ILE A 111 16.16 -2.08 14.01
C ILE A 111 14.82 -2.04 13.29
N GLY A 112 13.72 -1.93 14.04
CA GLY A 112 12.39 -1.70 13.49
C GLY A 112 11.99 -0.23 13.59
N GLU A 113 11.11 0.20 12.69
CA GLU A 113 10.45 1.52 12.67
C GLU A 113 9.00 1.34 12.17
N ALA A 114 8.09 2.29 12.40
CA ALA A 114 6.93 2.37 11.51
C ALA A 114 7.33 3.15 10.27
N GLY A 115 7.84 2.37 9.35
CA GLY A 115 7.97 2.70 7.96
C GLY A 115 8.19 1.40 7.22
N VAL A 116 8.33 1.53 5.91
CA VAL A 116 8.53 0.37 5.05
C VAL A 116 9.77 0.58 4.21
N SER A 117 10.57 -0.47 4.12
CA SER A 117 11.55 -0.63 3.06
C SER A 117 11.76 -2.10 2.78
N TYR A 118 11.61 -2.51 1.53
CA TYR A 118 11.76 -3.89 1.10
C TYR A 118 12.81 -3.97 -0.01
N LEU A 119 13.78 -4.88 0.14
CA LEU A 119 14.65 -5.25 -0.97
C LEU A 119 14.01 -6.39 -1.76
N ILE A 120 13.61 -6.12 -2.99
CA ILE A 120 13.03 -7.10 -3.91
C ILE A 120 14.10 -7.53 -4.92
N LYS A 121 14.37 -8.83 -5.01
CA LYS A 121 15.31 -9.40 -5.98
C LYS A 121 14.59 -10.29 -6.97
N THR A 122 14.86 -10.03 -8.24
CA THR A 122 14.44 -10.84 -9.40
C THR A 122 15.69 -11.27 -10.17
N ASP A 123 15.50 -11.95 -11.32
CA ASP A 123 16.63 -12.30 -12.20
C ASP A 123 17.31 -11.06 -12.79
N GLU A 124 16.57 -9.97 -13.01
CA GLU A 124 17.09 -8.74 -13.66
C GLU A 124 17.32 -7.58 -12.69
N ALA A 125 16.57 -7.53 -11.58
CA ALA A 125 16.50 -6.35 -10.73
C ALA A 125 16.76 -6.66 -9.25
N THR A 126 17.38 -5.72 -8.55
CA THR A 126 17.51 -5.62 -7.10
C THR A 126 16.98 -4.25 -6.73
N ILE A 127 15.69 -4.23 -6.42
CA ILE A 127 14.85 -3.05 -6.26
C ILE A 127 14.78 -2.73 -4.78
N LEU A 128 15.10 -1.48 -4.42
CA LEU A 128 14.76 -0.95 -3.11
C LEU A 128 13.38 -0.27 -3.21
N PHE A 129 12.38 -0.90 -2.62
CA PHE A 129 11.01 -0.41 -2.58
C PHE A 129 10.78 0.31 -1.23
N ASP A 130 10.59 1.63 -1.26
CA ASP A 130 10.54 2.53 -0.11
C ASP A 130 11.80 2.52 0.78
N LEU A 131 11.90 3.50 1.69
CA LEU A 131 13.14 3.88 2.38
C LEU A 131 13.00 4.01 3.91
N GLY A 132 11.85 3.66 4.49
CA GLY A 132 11.58 3.80 5.93
C GLY A 132 11.40 5.26 6.39
N LEU A 133 11.45 5.48 7.70
CA LEU A 133 11.15 6.77 8.33
C LEU A 133 12.40 7.53 8.78
N ASN A 134 13.39 6.84 9.35
CA ASN A 134 14.55 7.47 9.99
C ASN A 134 14.14 8.60 10.98
N ALA A 135 13.21 8.29 11.90
CA ALA A 135 12.53 9.29 12.73
C ALA A 135 13.47 10.14 13.60
N LYS A 136 14.68 9.64 13.87
CA LYS A 136 15.71 10.28 14.68
C LYS A 136 16.76 11.03 13.86
N GLU A 137 16.58 11.10 12.53
CA GLU A 137 17.54 11.74 11.63
C GLU A 137 18.96 11.18 11.80
N GLU A 138 19.08 9.85 11.94
CA GLU A 138 20.35 9.17 12.21
C GLU A 138 21.16 8.97 10.92
N ASP A 139 22.48 8.96 11.07
CA ASP A 139 23.45 8.61 10.03
C ASP A 139 24.59 7.78 10.64
N PRO A 140 24.75 6.49 10.27
CA PRO A 140 23.93 5.74 9.33
C PRO A 140 22.49 5.54 9.83
N SER A 141 21.53 5.62 8.91
CA SER A 141 20.10 5.42 9.21
C SER A 141 19.80 3.99 9.69
N PRO A 142 18.64 3.73 10.31
CA PRO A 142 18.15 2.38 10.57
C PRO A 142 18.22 1.47 9.33
N LEU A 143 17.78 1.99 8.17
CA LEU A 143 17.84 1.27 6.89
C LEU A 143 19.28 0.86 6.55
N GLN A 144 20.23 1.78 6.60
CA GLN A 144 21.64 1.49 6.31
C GLN A 144 22.24 0.48 7.28
N ARG A 145 21.91 0.56 8.57
CA ARG A 145 22.38 -0.39 9.59
C ARG A 145 21.84 -1.80 9.34
N ASN A 146 20.56 -1.92 8.99
CA ASN A 146 19.94 -3.22 8.66
C ASN A 146 20.52 -3.81 7.36
N MET A 147 20.71 -2.99 6.32
CA MET A 147 21.38 -3.40 5.08
C MET A 147 22.79 -3.92 5.35
N ALA A 148 23.62 -3.15 6.06
CA ALA A 148 24.99 -3.53 6.40
C ALA A 148 25.04 -4.85 7.18
N ARG A 149 24.09 -5.06 8.09
CA ARG A 149 23.99 -6.30 8.89
C ARG A 149 23.62 -7.52 8.06
N LEU A 150 22.85 -7.33 6.99
CA LEU A 150 22.52 -8.38 6.02
C LEU A 150 23.60 -8.55 4.93
N GLY A 151 24.69 -7.78 5.00
CA GLY A 151 25.73 -7.77 3.99
C GLY A 151 25.31 -7.16 2.66
N ILE A 152 24.24 -6.36 2.66
CA ILE A 152 23.72 -5.64 1.50
C ILE A 152 24.41 -4.28 1.45
N LYS A 153 25.01 -3.96 0.31
CA LYS A 153 25.65 -2.68 0.08
C LYS A 153 24.75 -1.77 -0.76
N PRO A 154 24.80 -0.44 -0.61
CA PRO A 154 24.06 0.47 -1.49
C PRO A 154 24.35 0.24 -2.98
N GLU A 155 25.56 -0.20 -3.33
CA GLU A 155 25.96 -0.50 -4.69
C GLU A 155 25.27 -1.74 -5.28
N ASP A 156 24.69 -2.61 -4.45
CA ASP A 156 23.95 -3.80 -4.91
C ASP A 156 22.56 -3.43 -5.46
N ILE A 157 22.01 -2.28 -5.03
CA ILE A 157 20.70 -1.78 -5.48
C ILE A 157 20.82 -1.27 -6.91
N ASN A 158 19.92 -1.70 -7.80
CA ASN A 158 19.93 -1.26 -9.20
C ASN A 158 18.68 -0.49 -9.61
N MET A 159 17.71 -0.33 -8.71
CA MET A 159 16.51 0.44 -8.93
C MET A 159 15.91 0.89 -7.59
N VAL A 160 15.30 2.07 -7.57
CA VAL A 160 14.47 2.53 -6.45
C VAL A 160 13.03 2.70 -6.95
N VAL A 161 12.06 2.25 -6.15
CA VAL A 161 10.65 2.50 -6.39
C VAL A 161 10.06 3.08 -5.11
N ILE A 162 9.39 4.22 -5.23
CA ILE A 162 8.68 4.86 -4.12
C ILE A 162 7.18 4.60 -4.30
N SER A 163 6.52 4.08 -3.27
CA SER A 163 5.08 3.77 -3.27
C SER A 163 4.24 5.04 -3.23
N HIS A 164 4.56 5.96 -2.32
CA HIS A 164 3.95 7.28 -2.13
C HIS A 164 4.87 8.22 -1.33
N ASN A 165 4.54 9.51 -1.28
CA ASN A 165 5.36 10.54 -0.65
C ASN A 165 4.92 10.82 0.80
N HIS A 166 5.08 9.84 1.69
CA HIS A 166 5.03 10.07 3.14
C HIS A 166 6.40 9.79 3.77
N GLY A 167 6.71 10.49 4.86
CA GLY A 167 7.98 10.44 5.57
C GLY A 167 8.44 9.02 5.90
N ASP A 168 7.52 8.13 6.27
CA ASP A 168 7.77 6.73 6.61
C ASP A 168 8.07 5.81 5.41
N HIS A 169 8.04 6.37 4.20
CA HIS A 169 8.37 5.69 2.94
C HIS A 169 9.54 6.36 2.19
N VAL A 170 9.82 7.64 2.44
CA VAL A 170 10.86 8.41 1.71
C VAL A 170 12.13 8.67 2.53
N GLY A 171 12.21 8.14 3.76
CA GLY A 171 13.36 8.26 4.65
C GLY A 171 13.29 9.46 5.60
N GLY A 172 12.09 10.02 5.81
CA GLY A 172 11.78 11.06 6.79
C GLY A 172 10.98 12.25 6.25
N ASP A 173 10.20 12.89 7.13
CA ASP A 173 9.28 14.00 6.83
C ASP A 173 9.96 15.17 6.09
N LYS A 174 11.22 15.45 6.42
CA LYS A 174 12.00 16.52 5.77
C LYS A 174 12.22 16.31 4.26
N TRP A 175 12.14 15.06 3.81
CA TRP A 175 12.25 14.70 2.40
C TRP A 175 10.89 14.71 1.73
N GLU A 176 9.85 14.25 2.43
CA GLU A 176 8.45 14.37 2.02
C GLU A 176 8.11 15.83 1.67
N GLU A 177 8.39 16.77 2.57
CA GLU A 177 8.13 18.20 2.40
C GLU A 177 8.78 18.80 1.14
N LYS A 178 9.86 18.18 0.66
CA LYS A 178 10.65 18.65 -0.49
C LYS A 178 10.38 17.85 -1.76
N ASN A 179 9.44 16.89 -1.74
CA ASN A 179 9.23 15.92 -2.82
C ASN A 179 10.56 15.29 -3.27
N THR A 180 11.32 14.79 -2.31
CA THR A 180 12.59 14.09 -2.52
C THR A 180 12.66 12.92 -1.55
N PHE A 181 13.76 12.19 -1.54
CA PHE A 181 13.92 11.00 -0.71
C PHE A 181 15.38 10.78 -0.36
N SER A 182 15.66 10.02 0.71
CA SER A 182 17.02 9.57 0.98
C SER A 182 17.08 8.33 1.86
N LEU A 183 18.06 7.47 1.60
CA LEU A 183 18.38 6.32 2.45
C LEU A 183 19.13 6.75 3.72
N THR A 184 19.62 7.99 3.79
CA THR A 184 20.49 8.52 4.86
C THR A 184 19.96 9.86 5.37
N ASN A 185 20.57 10.41 6.43
CA ASN A 185 20.18 11.74 6.92
C ASN A 185 20.56 12.90 5.98
N HIS A 186 21.37 12.64 4.95
CA HIS A 186 21.75 13.57 3.89
C HIS A 186 21.58 12.89 2.50
N GLN A 187 21.86 13.58 1.40
CA GLN A 187 21.77 13.01 0.04
C GLN A 187 23.17 12.86 -0.57
N PRO A 188 23.91 11.78 -0.25
CA PRO A 188 25.20 11.53 -0.88
C PRO A 188 25.01 11.24 -2.38
N PRO A 189 26.01 11.51 -3.23
CA PRO A 189 25.94 11.08 -4.62
C PRO A 189 25.69 9.57 -4.71
N LEU A 190 24.66 9.17 -5.44
CA LEU A 190 24.37 7.76 -5.76
C LEU A 190 24.81 7.45 -7.19
N LYS A 191 25.05 6.18 -7.48
CA LYS A 191 25.27 5.74 -8.87
C LYS A 191 23.99 5.98 -9.69
N GLN A 192 24.15 6.15 -11.00
CA GLN A 192 23.01 6.24 -11.91
C GLN A 192 22.20 4.94 -11.88
N MET A 193 20.90 5.06 -11.66
CA MET A 193 19.96 3.96 -11.66
C MET A 193 18.55 4.49 -11.99
N PRO A 194 17.67 3.65 -12.55
CA PRO A 194 16.25 3.99 -12.68
C PRO A 194 15.61 4.18 -11.31
N ILE A 195 14.76 5.20 -11.20
CA ILE A 195 14.01 5.54 -10.01
C ILE A 195 12.58 5.85 -10.46
N TYR A 196 11.61 5.16 -9.88
CA TYR A 196 10.19 5.32 -10.23
C TYR A 196 9.42 5.87 -9.04
N THR A 197 8.70 6.95 -9.26
CA THR A 197 7.99 7.67 -8.20
C THR A 197 6.52 7.88 -8.58
N PRO A 198 5.61 8.00 -7.60
CA PRO A 198 4.18 8.11 -7.87
C PRO A 198 3.77 9.54 -8.22
N VAL A 199 4.57 10.49 -7.77
CA VAL A 199 4.47 11.93 -8.05
C VAL A 199 5.81 12.43 -8.54
N GLU A 200 5.84 13.66 -9.06
CA GLU A 200 7.10 14.32 -9.41
C GLU A 200 7.98 14.45 -8.17
N MET A 201 9.18 13.86 -8.24
CA MET A 201 10.17 13.90 -7.16
C MET A 201 11.56 14.18 -7.72
N THR A 202 12.46 14.65 -6.88
CA THR A 202 13.84 14.96 -7.27
C THR A 202 14.85 14.21 -6.42
N TYR A 203 16.07 14.06 -6.93
CA TYR A 203 17.24 13.68 -6.14
C TYR A 203 18.49 14.28 -6.81
N PRO A 204 19.43 14.90 -6.08
CA PRO A 204 20.61 15.53 -6.67
C PRO A 204 21.42 14.57 -7.55
N GLY A 205 21.51 14.88 -8.84
CA GLY A 205 22.30 14.10 -9.82
C GLY A 205 21.63 12.86 -10.38
N LEU A 206 20.38 12.58 -10.02
CA LEU A 206 19.57 11.50 -10.60
C LEU A 206 18.34 12.08 -11.30
N ASN A 207 17.69 11.25 -12.13
CA ASN A 207 16.47 11.65 -12.85
C ASN A 207 15.33 10.69 -12.50
N PRO A 208 14.63 10.88 -11.36
CA PRO A 208 13.43 10.13 -11.06
C PRO A 208 12.38 10.26 -12.18
N VAL A 209 11.69 9.16 -12.45
CA VAL A 209 10.62 9.07 -13.45
C VAL A 209 9.30 8.92 -12.72
N CYS A 210 8.44 9.93 -12.85
CA CYS A 210 7.07 9.87 -12.35
C CYS A 210 6.25 8.87 -13.18
N THR A 211 5.67 7.85 -12.52
CA THR A 211 4.87 6.78 -13.12
C THR A 211 3.43 6.79 -12.60
N PRO A 212 2.61 7.79 -12.97
CA PRO A 212 1.21 7.83 -12.55
C PRO A 212 0.39 6.70 -13.19
N LEU A 213 0.85 6.18 -14.34
CA LEU A 213 0.22 5.08 -15.06
C LEU A 213 1.00 3.77 -14.89
N PRO A 214 0.33 2.60 -15.05
CA PRO A 214 0.98 1.31 -15.03
C PRO A 214 2.16 1.25 -16.01
N THR A 215 3.32 0.85 -15.50
CA THR A 215 4.58 0.94 -16.25
C THR A 215 5.41 -0.32 -16.03
N LYS A 216 5.83 -0.99 -17.11
CA LYS A 216 6.88 -2.03 -17.03
C LYS A 216 8.21 -1.37 -16.69
N ILE A 217 8.87 -1.86 -15.63
CA ILE A 217 10.12 -1.28 -15.13
C ILE A 217 11.32 -2.24 -15.22
N ALA A 218 11.07 -3.55 -15.32
CA ALA A 218 12.06 -4.58 -15.67
C ALA A 218 11.34 -5.80 -16.27
N GLU A 219 12.06 -6.81 -16.78
CA GLU A 219 11.43 -8.08 -17.15
C GLU A 219 10.76 -8.72 -15.92
N GLY A 220 9.48 -9.07 -16.08
CA GLY A 220 8.65 -9.60 -15.02
C GLY A 220 8.26 -8.58 -13.95
N VAL A 221 8.58 -7.28 -14.08
CA VAL A 221 8.30 -6.28 -13.04
C VAL A 221 7.61 -5.03 -13.60
N ALA A 222 6.54 -4.60 -12.94
CA ALA A 222 5.83 -3.37 -13.26
C ALA A 222 5.36 -2.62 -12.01
N THR A 223 5.13 -1.32 -12.12
CA THR A 223 4.24 -0.61 -11.19
C THR A 223 2.80 -0.73 -11.71
N ILE A 224 1.82 -0.82 -10.82
CA ILE A 224 0.39 -0.89 -11.22
C ILE A 224 -0.22 0.50 -11.49
N GLY A 225 0.63 1.53 -11.52
CA GLY A 225 0.26 2.93 -11.58
C GLY A 225 -0.30 3.44 -10.24
N VAL A 226 -0.56 4.74 -10.21
CA VAL A 226 -1.11 5.40 -9.04
C VAL A 226 -2.60 5.10 -8.93
N ILE A 227 -3.05 4.80 -7.72
CA ILE A 227 -4.46 4.75 -7.34
C ILE A 227 -4.66 5.80 -6.26
N HIS A 228 -5.56 6.75 -6.52
CA HIS A 228 -5.91 7.79 -5.57
C HIS A 228 -6.87 7.24 -4.51
N ASN A 229 -6.54 7.51 -3.25
CA ASN A 229 -7.45 7.31 -2.14
C ASN A 229 -7.38 8.47 -1.14
N PRO A 230 -8.34 9.40 -1.23
CA PRO A 230 -8.43 10.49 -0.30
C PRO A 230 -8.70 10.02 1.12
N VAL A 231 -8.00 10.64 2.05
CA VAL A 231 -8.33 10.65 3.48
C VAL A 231 -8.83 12.05 3.84
N PHE A 232 -9.36 12.21 5.05
CA PHE A 232 -9.99 13.47 5.47
C PHE A 232 -9.07 14.70 5.34
N PHE A 233 -7.76 14.50 5.42
CA PHE A 233 -6.77 15.57 5.48
C PHE A 233 -6.03 15.81 4.16
N ALA A 234 -6.02 14.83 3.25
CA ALA A 234 -5.24 14.89 2.01
C ALA A 234 -5.74 13.89 0.96
N ASP A 235 -5.41 14.15 -0.30
CA ASP A 235 -5.49 13.12 -1.35
C ASP A 235 -4.15 12.38 -1.41
N ILE A 236 -4.19 11.05 -1.31
CA ILE A 236 -2.99 10.21 -1.33
C ILE A 236 -3.03 9.38 -2.61
N GLY A 237 -2.02 9.59 -3.46
CA GLY A 237 -1.76 8.74 -4.62
C GLY A 237 -0.65 7.74 -4.28
N GLU A 238 -0.96 6.44 -4.38
CA GLU A 238 0.00 5.38 -4.12
C GLU A 238 0.07 4.38 -5.28
N GLN A 239 1.27 3.88 -5.56
CA GLN A 239 1.52 2.78 -6.49
C GLN A 239 2.06 1.54 -5.77
N SER A 240 1.66 0.36 -6.25
CA SER A 240 2.22 -0.93 -5.81
C SER A 240 3.11 -1.52 -6.89
N LEU A 241 4.04 -2.37 -6.46
CA LEU A 241 4.90 -3.15 -7.34
C LEU A 241 4.23 -4.49 -7.68
N ALA A 242 4.33 -4.92 -8.93
CA ALA A 242 3.88 -6.22 -9.41
C ALA A 242 5.08 -7.00 -9.94
N VAL A 243 5.25 -8.25 -9.50
CA VAL A 243 6.29 -9.16 -9.97
C VAL A 243 5.65 -10.44 -10.51
N ASN A 244 5.78 -10.70 -11.81
CA ASN A 244 5.26 -11.89 -12.47
C ASN A 244 6.28 -13.04 -12.38
N ILE A 245 5.91 -14.08 -11.64
CA ILE A 245 6.79 -15.22 -11.38
C ILE A 245 6.44 -16.37 -12.32
N GLU A 246 7.46 -16.91 -12.99
CA GLU A 246 7.33 -17.99 -13.98
C GLU A 246 6.53 -19.16 -13.39
N ASN A 247 5.48 -19.59 -14.12
CA ASN A 247 4.58 -20.69 -13.75
C ASN A 247 3.79 -20.51 -12.43
N LYS A 248 3.76 -19.31 -11.85
CA LYS A 248 3.02 -19.04 -10.59
C LYS A 248 2.01 -17.90 -10.74
N GLY A 249 2.44 -16.77 -11.29
CA GLY A 249 1.63 -15.57 -11.44
C GLY A 249 2.19 -14.37 -10.68
N VAL A 250 1.35 -13.36 -10.46
CA VAL A 250 1.77 -12.04 -10.00
C VAL A 250 1.80 -11.95 -8.47
N VAL A 251 2.92 -11.54 -7.91
CA VAL A 251 3.02 -11.07 -6.52
C VAL A 251 2.92 -9.56 -6.49
N ILE A 252 1.97 -9.04 -5.72
CA ILE A 252 1.83 -7.60 -5.47
C ILE A 252 2.52 -7.24 -4.16
N ILE A 253 3.32 -6.18 -4.19
CA ILE A 253 3.98 -5.58 -3.03
C ILE A 253 3.48 -4.15 -2.87
N SER A 254 2.86 -3.85 -1.73
CA SER A 254 2.32 -2.52 -1.39
C SER A 254 3.13 -1.86 -0.27
N GLY A 255 3.21 -0.52 -0.30
CA GLY A 255 3.88 0.28 0.72
C GLY A 255 3.05 0.32 1.98
N CYS A 256 2.01 1.16 1.96
CA CYS A 256 1.01 1.35 3.03
C CYS A 256 -0.40 0.90 2.58
N GLY A 257 -0.64 0.77 1.29
CA GLY A 257 -1.89 0.25 0.75
C GLY A 257 -3.08 1.17 0.97
N HIS A 258 -2.84 2.48 0.97
CA HIS A 258 -3.89 3.51 0.89
C HIS A 258 -4.83 3.23 -0.27
N GLN A 259 -4.37 2.58 -1.33
CA GLN A 259 -5.14 2.19 -2.51
C GLN A 259 -6.36 1.31 -2.19
N SER A 260 -6.37 0.60 -1.05
CA SER A 260 -7.26 -0.52 -0.70
C SER A 260 -6.96 -1.81 -1.46
N ILE A 261 -7.11 -2.95 -0.77
CA ILE A 261 -6.86 -4.28 -1.36
C ILE A 261 -7.78 -4.54 -2.56
N GLU A 262 -9.02 -4.07 -2.49
CA GLU A 262 -10.03 -4.26 -3.52
C GLU A 262 -9.61 -3.57 -4.83
N LYS A 263 -9.17 -2.31 -4.76
CA LYS A 263 -8.71 -1.59 -5.95
C LYS A 263 -7.39 -2.16 -6.47
N ILE A 264 -6.47 -2.58 -5.59
CA ILE A 264 -5.22 -3.25 -5.99
C ILE A 264 -5.54 -4.54 -6.78
N VAL A 265 -6.41 -5.40 -6.25
CA VAL A 265 -6.81 -6.64 -6.91
C VAL A 265 -7.48 -6.35 -8.25
N GLN A 266 -8.45 -5.42 -8.28
CA GLN A 266 -9.15 -5.06 -9.52
C GLN A 266 -8.19 -4.50 -10.58
N ARG A 267 -7.29 -3.59 -10.20
CA ARG A 267 -6.29 -3.02 -11.11
C ARG A 267 -5.38 -4.13 -11.64
N THR A 268 -4.93 -5.03 -10.78
CA THR A 268 -4.05 -6.15 -11.16
C THR A 268 -4.73 -7.08 -12.17
N GLU A 269 -6.01 -7.42 -11.97
CA GLU A 269 -6.81 -8.25 -12.88
C GLU A 269 -7.05 -7.57 -14.26
N ILE A 270 -7.00 -6.24 -14.34
CA ILE A 270 -7.04 -5.50 -15.62
C ILE A 270 -5.69 -5.54 -16.33
N LEU A 271 -4.59 -5.47 -15.57
CA LEU A 271 -3.25 -5.29 -16.10
C LEU A 271 -2.61 -6.58 -16.61
N PHE A 272 -2.94 -7.73 -15.99
CA PHE A 272 -2.24 -8.99 -16.22
C PHE A 272 -3.21 -10.12 -16.51
N ASP A 273 -2.78 -11.06 -17.34
CA ASP A 273 -3.54 -12.28 -17.65
C ASP A 273 -3.29 -13.39 -16.60
N GLU A 274 -2.14 -13.30 -15.94
CA GLU A 274 -1.72 -14.21 -14.90
C GLU A 274 -2.54 -14.02 -13.62
N PRO A 275 -2.79 -15.12 -12.87
CA PRO A 275 -3.46 -15.02 -11.59
C PRO A 275 -2.59 -14.25 -10.60
N ILE A 276 -3.24 -13.60 -9.64
CA ILE A 276 -2.55 -13.05 -8.47
C ILE A 276 -2.09 -14.25 -7.62
N TYR A 277 -0.79 -14.41 -7.48
CA TYR A 277 -0.17 -15.46 -6.67
C TYR A 277 -0.02 -15.02 -5.21
N GLY A 278 0.34 -13.76 -4.98
CA GLY A 278 0.61 -13.27 -3.64
C GLY A 278 0.32 -11.78 -3.44
N VAL A 279 0.05 -11.39 -2.20
CA VAL A 279 -0.14 -9.99 -1.80
C VAL A 279 0.65 -9.76 -0.50
N LEU A 280 1.63 -8.86 -0.56
CA LEU A 280 2.59 -8.59 0.52
C LEU A 280 2.67 -7.08 0.80
N GLY A 281 2.86 -6.71 2.06
CA GLY A 281 3.20 -5.33 2.44
C GLY A 281 2.13 -4.66 3.30
N GLY A 282 2.10 -3.33 3.26
CA GLY A 282 1.10 -2.52 3.95
C GLY A 282 -0.25 -2.54 3.26
N PHE A 283 -1.32 -2.61 4.05
CA PHE A 283 -2.69 -2.50 3.55
C PHE A 283 -3.57 -1.65 4.47
N HIS A 284 -2.94 -0.86 5.35
CA HIS A 284 -3.58 0.10 6.24
C HIS A 284 -4.74 -0.48 7.06
N TYR A 285 -4.49 -1.51 7.88
CA TYR A 285 -5.50 -2.10 8.77
C TYR A 285 -5.33 -1.75 10.26
N PRO A 286 -5.48 -0.47 10.68
CA PRO A 286 -5.35 -0.05 12.08
C PRO A 286 -6.66 -0.30 12.85
N MET A 287 -6.90 -1.54 13.28
CA MET A 287 -8.13 -1.90 14.01
C MET A 287 -8.06 -1.51 15.49
N GLU A 288 -6.93 -1.74 16.15
CA GLU A 288 -6.74 -1.44 17.57
C GLU A 288 -5.41 -0.73 17.87
N GLU A 289 -5.36 -0.07 19.03
CA GLU A 289 -4.25 0.78 19.46
C GLU A 289 -3.22 0.02 20.33
N THR A 290 -2.70 -1.11 19.85
CA THR A 290 -1.75 -1.92 20.63
C THR A 290 -0.33 -1.34 20.62
N ARG A 291 0.03 -0.60 19.57
CA ARG A 291 1.40 -0.11 19.34
C ARG A 291 1.33 1.41 19.22
N ASN A 292 2.23 2.15 19.87
CA ASN A 292 2.19 3.64 19.91
C ASN A 292 2.21 4.29 18.52
N ILE A 293 2.48 3.54 17.45
CA ILE A 293 2.43 4.02 16.08
C ILE A 293 1.03 4.04 15.45
N THR A 294 0.05 3.42 16.10
CA THR A 294 -1.34 3.30 15.63
C THR A 294 -2.24 4.46 16.02
N TRP A 295 -1.82 5.32 16.97
CA TRP A 295 -2.76 6.28 17.57
C TRP A 295 -3.30 7.29 16.53
N ILE A 296 -2.49 7.63 15.52
CA ILE A 296 -2.94 8.45 14.40
C ILE A 296 -3.63 7.64 13.30
N TYR A 297 -3.07 6.49 12.88
CA TYR A 297 -3.53 5.78 11.68
C TYR A 297 -5.00 5.35 11.74
N LYS A 298 -5.56 5.12 12.93
CA LYS A 298 -7.00 4.89 13.11
C LYS A 298 -7.89 6.03 12.58
N TYR A 299 -7.34 7.23 12.40
CA TYR A 299 -8.00 8.41 11.83
C TYR A 299 -7.81 8.55 10.31
N PHE A 300 -6.96 7.73 9.69
CA PHE A 300 -6.55 7.82 8.28
C PHE A 300 -6.94 6.59 7.46
N VAL A 301 -8.10 5.99 7.77
CA VAL A 301 -8.58 4.81 7.04
C VAL A 301 -9.26 5.22 5.74
N GLY A 302 -8.80 4.63 4.64
CA GLY A 302 -9.38 4.83 3.32
C GLY A 302 -10.90 4.60 3.27
N GLY A 303 -11.63 5.50 2.62
CA GLY A 303 -13.09 5.40 2.51
C GLY A 303 -13.85 5.64 3.83
N LYS A 304 -13.17 6.06 4.89
CA LYS A 304 -13.75 6.34 6.20
C LYS A 304 -13.44 7.76 6.65
N LEU A 305 -14.38 8.34 7.39
CA LEU A 305 -14.18 9.59 8.10
C LEU A 305 -13.32 9.34 9.35
N PRO A 306 -12.62 10.36 9.88
CA PRO A 306 -11.71 10.17 11.01
C PRO A 306 -12.37 9.60 12.26
N TRP A 307 -13.68 9.77 12.43
CA TRP A 307 -14.42 9.22 13.57
C TRP A 307 -15.01 7.83 13.34
N GLU A 308 -14.85 7.28 12.13
CA GLU A 308 -15.22 5.90 11.83
C GLU A 308 -14.03 4.98 12.10
N ARG A 309 -14.32 3.70 12.33
CA ARG A 309 -13.30 2.70 12.62
C ARG A 309 -13.38 1.56 11.62
N LEU A 310 -12.23 0.98 11.35
CA LEU A 310 -12.11 -0.28 10.67
C LEU A 310 -12.66 -1.40 11.55
N THR A 311 -13.44 -2.28 10.95
CA THR A 311 -14.07 -3.40 11.66
C THR A 311 -13.47 -4.73 11.27
N VAL A 312 -13.61 -5.73 12.16
CA VAL A 312 -13.21 -7.12 11.89
C VAL A 312 -13.91 -7.66 10.63
N ASP A 313 -15.19 -7.32 10.44
CA ASP A 313 -15.98 -7.82 9.32
C ASP A 313 -15.47 -7.29 7.97
N GLU A 314 -15.01 -6.03 7.93
CA GLU A 314 -14.36 -5.46 6.74
C GLU A 314 -13.03 -6.14 6.44
N ILE A 315 -12.20 -6.42 7.45
CA ILE A 315 -10.95 -7.18 7.29
C ILE A 315 -11.24 -8.58 6.75
N ARG A 316 -12.25 -9.26 7.31
CA ARG A 316 -12.65 -10.60 6.85
C ARG A 316 -13.22 -10.59 5.44
N ALA A 317 -13.99 -9.57 5.06
CA ALA A 317 -14.46 -9.41 3.69
C ALA A 317 -13.29 -9.29 2.69
N ASN A 318 -12.23 -8.56 3.07
CA ASN A 318 -11.01 -8.50 2.26
C ASN A 318 -10.24 -9.83 2.24
N CYS A 319 -10.23 -10.58 3.35
CA CYS A 319 -9.70 -11.95 3.35
C CYS A 319 -10.52 -12.88 2.42
N GLU A 320 -11.85 -12.78 2.42
CA GLU A 320 -12.72 -13.52 1.50
C GLU A 320 -12.46 -13.15 0.04
N LEU A 321 -12.26 -11.86 -0.26
CA LEU A 321 -11.88 -11.39 -1.59
C LEU A 321 -10.62 -12.11 -2.09
N LEU A 322 -9.56 -12.14 -1.27
CA LEU A 322 -8.31 -12.82 -1.60
C LEU A 322 -8.50 -14.34 -1.73
N ARG A 323 -9.24 -14.98 -0.82
CA ARG A 323 -9.54 -16.43 -0.90
C ARG A 323 -10.28 -16.81 -2.18
N ALA A 324 -11.22 -15.97 -2.62
CA ALA A 324 -11.93 -16.18 -3.88
C ALA A 324 -11.00 -16.19 -5.10
N ARG A 325 -9.84 -15.52 -5.03
CA ARG A 325 -8.76 -15.54 -6.03
C ARG A 325 -7.76 -16.68 -5.82
N LYS A 326 -7.91 -17.49 -4.76
CA LYS A 326 -7.01 -18.60 -4.41
C LYS A 326 -5.55 -18.17 -4.25
N ILE A 327 -5.33 -16.97 -3.67
CA ILE A 327 -4.00 -16.46 -3.33
C ILE A 327 -3.22 -17.53 -2.56
N LYS A 328 -1.92 -17.62 -2.85
CA LYS A 328 -0.98 -18.63 -2.30
C LYS A 328 0.08 -18.06 -1.37
N LEU A 329 0.12 -16.74 -1.25
CA LEU A 329 1.05 -16.05 -0.38
C LEU A 329 0.43 -14.75 0.13
N VAL A 330 0.32 -14.60 1.45
CA VAL A 330 -0.23 -13.39 2.06
C VAL A 330 0.70 -12.91 3.17
N GLY A 331 1.02 -11.63 3.20
CA GLY A 331 1.85 -11.04 4.25
C GLY A 331 1.39 -9.64 4.54
N LEU A 332 1.06 -9.39 5.81
CA LEU A 332 0.60 -8.08 6.27
C LEU A 332 1.71 -7.40 7.06
N SER A 333 2.15 -6.23 6.60
CA SER A 333 3.15 -5.41 7.26
C SER A 333 2.62 -4.89 8.58
N ALA A 334 3.49 -4.77 9.56
CA ALA A 334 3.13 -4.26 10.86
C ALA A 334 3.37 -2.76 10.96
N HIS A 335 3.91 -2.05 9.97
CA HIS A 335 4.09 -0.59 10.11
C HIS A 335 2.74 0.16 10.24
N ASP A 336 1.71 -0.28 9.53
CA ASP A 336 0.40 0.39 9.40
C ASP A 336 -0.79 -0.44 9.91
N SER A 337 -0.59 -1.73 10.18
CA SER A 337 -1.68 -2.69 10.47
C SER A 337 -1.56 -3.25 11.88
N SER A 338 -2.65 -3.23 12.64
CA SER A 338 -2.63 -3.63 14.06
C SER A 338 -2.38 -5.14 14.27
N ASP A 339 -2.01 -5.54 15.49
CA ASP A 339 -1.65 -6.93 15.79
C ASP A 339 -2.83 -7.88 15.59
N GLY A 340 -4.04 -7.43 15.92
CA GLY A 340 -5.31 -8.10 15.71
C GLY A 340 -5.64 -8.27 14.24
N SER A 341 -5.37 -7.27 13.39
CA SER A 341 -5.51 -7.40 11.94
C SER A 341 -4.58 -8.48 11.39
N ILE A 342 -3.31 -8.48 11.83
CA ILE A 342 -2.32 -9.51 11.44
C ILE A 342 -2.78 -10.90 11.90
N GLU A 343 -3.31 -11.01 13.11
CA GLU A 343 -3.80 -12.28 13.64
C GLU A 343 -5.03 -12.79 12.88
N ILE A 344 -5.95 -11.91 12.46
CA ILE A 344 -7.06 -12.28 11.58
C ILE A 344 -6.52 -12.86 10.26
N PHE A 345 -5.56 -12.19 9.62
CA PHE A 345 -4.96 -12.70 8.38
C PHE A 345 -4.28 -14.07 8.58
N LYS A 346 -3.60 -14.28 9.70
CA LYS A 346 -3.02 -15.60 10.03
C LYS A 346 -4.08 -16.70 10.16
N GLN A 347 -5.22 -16.38 10.77
CA GLN A 347 -6.32 -17.33 10.95
C GLN A 347 -7.05 -17.63 9.64
N GLU A 348 -7.22 -16.63 8.78
CA GLU A 348 -7.89 -16.79 7.48
C GLU A 348 -6.99 -17.46 6.42
N PHE A 349 -5.66 -17.42 6.60
CA PHE A 349 -4.64 -17.98 5.69
C PHE A 349 -3.57 -18.81 6.42
N PRO A 350 -3.93 -19.91 7.12
CA PRO A 350 -3.00 -20.64 7.97
C PRO A 350 -1.81 -21.27 7.22
N ASP A 351 -2.01 -21.63 5.94
CA ASP A 351 -0.99 -22.26 5.11
C ASP A 351 -0.27 -21.26 4.18
N GLU A 352 -0.93 -20.15 3.83
CA GLU A 352 -0.44 -19.15 2.90
C GLU A 352 0.19 -17.91 3.56
N PHE A 353 -0.03 -17.70 4.87
CA PHE A 353 0.46 -16.52 5.57
C PHE A 353 1.97 -16.60 5.84
N VAL A 354 2.68 -15.50 5.54
CA VAL A 354 4.09 -15.30 5.90
C VAL A 354 4.24 -14.05 6.76
N ASN A 355 5.15 -14.09 7.73
CA ASN A 355 5.49 -12.91 8.51
C ASN A 355 6.37 -11.97 7.69
N ILE A 356 6.10 -10.67 7.78
CA ILE A 356 6.99 -9.62 7.28
C ILE A 356 7.80 -9.12 8.48
N ARG A 357 9.08 -9.49 8.54
CA ARG A 357 9.99 -9.14 9.63
C ARG A 357 11.36 -8.75 9.11
N VAL A 358 11.93 -7.70 9.71
CA VAL A 358 13.27 -7.24 9.36
C VAL A 358 14.28 -8.35 9.61
N GLY A 359 15.02 -8.69 8.55
CA GLY A 359 16.05 -9.73 8.56
C GLY A 359 15.58 -11.14 8.15
N GLU A 360 14.28 -11.34 7.91
CA GLU A 360 13.76 -12.57 7.29
C GLU A 360 13.69 -12.44 5.76
N ARG A 361 13.64 -13.58 5.05
CA ARG A 361 13.54 -13.64 3.59
C ARG A 361 12.28 -14.36 3.19
N ILE A 362 11.50 -13.78 2.30
CA ILE A 362 10.35 -14.41 1.66
C ILE A 362 10.79 -14.83 0.25
N LEU A 363 10.82 -16.13 -0.02
CA LEU A 363 11.40 -16.70 -1.25
C LEU A 363 10.33 -17.45 -2.06
N ILE A 364 10.35 -17.25 -3.38
CA ILE A 364 9.50 -17.97 -4.33
C ILE A 364 10.35 -18.30 -5.56
N GLY A 365 10.48 -19.58 -5.87
CA GLY A 365 11.36 -20.06 -6.95
C GLY A 365 12.51 -20.90 -6.40
N ASP A 366 13.29 -21.49 -7.31
CA ASP A 366 14.44 -22.37 -6.98
C ASP A 366 15.74 -21.58 -6.75
#